data_AF-A0A1G2PW61-F1
#
_entry.id   AF-A0A1G2PW61-F1
#
_cell.length_a   1.000
_cell.length_b   1.000
_cell.length_c   1.000
_cell.angle_alpha   90.00
_cell.angle_beta   90.00
_cell.angle_gamma   90.00
#
_symmetry.space_group_name_H-M   'P 1'
#
loop_
_entity.id
_entity.type
_entity.pdbx_description
1 polymer ?
#
loop_
_entity_poly.entity_id
_entity_poly.type
_entity_poly.pdbx_seq_one_letter_code
_entity_poly.pdbx_strand_id
1 'polypeptide(L)'
;MSARLEVITGPMFSGKSATLIQLLENATYARKQILVIKPALDKRSVETEITTRKIIRGRSTVINKFPANSVNTLREFRKALKERYFHVLGVEEAQFLGPWIVTAVKELLSARSR
;
A
#
# COMPACT_ATOMS: atom_id res chain seq x y z
N MET A 1 6.75 15.05 14.82
CA MET A 1 6.78 15.01 13.35
C MET A 1 5.34 14.96 12.86
N SER A 2 4.95 15.85 11.97
CA SER A 2 3.61 15.85 11.37
C SER A 2 3.44 14.68 10.40
N ALA A 3 2.22 14.18 10.24
CA ALA A 3 1.92 13.17 9.23
C ALA A 3 2.10 13.75 7.81
N ARG A 4 2.61 12.94 6.88
CA ARG A 4 2.81 13.30 5.46
C ARG A 4 2.10 12.30 4.56
N LEU A 5 1.60 12.77 3.42
CA LEU A 5 1.14 11.95 2.31
C LEU A 5 2.15 12.01 1.15
N GLU A 6 2.51 10.84 0.63
CA GLU A 6 3.30 10.70 -0.60
C GLU A 6 2.46 9.89 -1.60
N VAL A 7 2.40 10.36 -2.85
CA VAL A 7 1.64 9.72 -3.92
C VAL A 7 2.60 9.28 -5.01
N ILE A 8 2.64 7.97 -5.27
CA ILE A 8 3.42 7.38 -6.35
C ILE A 8 2.46 7.13 -7.51
N THR A 9 2.63 7.85 -8.62
CA THR A 9 1.74 7.77 -9.79
C THR A 9 2.52 7.55 -11.08
N GLY A 10 1.80 7.19 -12.15
CA GLY A 10 2.36 6.86 -13.46
C GLY A 10 1.61 5.73 -14.17
N PRO A 11 1.90 5.50 -15.45
CA PRO A 11 1.26 4.43 -16.23
C PRO A 11 1.62 3.03 -15.70
N MET A 12 0.97 1.99 -16.21
CA MET A 12 1.40 0.61 -15.93
C MET A 12 2.87 0.41 -16.34
N PHE A 13 3.58 -0.46 -15.62
CA PHE A 13 5.01 -0.76 -15.82
C PHE A 13 6.00 0.39 -15.54
N SER A 14 5.54 1.55 -15.07
CA SER A 14 6.43 2.66 -14.66
C SER A 14 7.14 2.46 -13.32
N GLY A 15 7.05 1.27 -12.71
CA GLY A 15 7.74 0.93 -11.47
C GLY A 15 7.05 1.38 -10.17
N LYS A 16 5.78 1.87 -10.20
CA LYS A 16 5.07 2.35 -8.99
C LYS A 16 5.15 1.40 -7.78
N SER A 17 4.75 0.15 -7.98
CA SER A 17 4.76 -0.87 -6.92
C SER A 17 6.19 -1.17 -6.44
N ALA A 18 7.20 -1.05 -7.30
CA ALA A 18 8.60 -1.25 -6.93
C ALA A 18 9.09 -0.11 -6.05
N THR A 19 8.75 1.13 -6.39
CA THR A 19 9.01 2.29 -5.53
C THR A 19 8.29 2.16 -4.19
N LEU A 20 7.01 1.75 -4.18
CA LEU A 20 6.28 1.54 -2.93
C LEU A 20 6.97 0.49 -2.05
N ILE A 21 7.27 -0.69 -2.59
CA ILE A 21 7.94 -1.76 -1.83
C ILE A 21 9.29 -1.29 -1.30
N GLN A 22 10.09 -0.57 -2.10
CA GLN A 22 11.37 -0.04 -1.64
C GLN A 22 11.23 0.91 -0.44
N LEU A 23 10.21 1.78 -0.44
CA LEU A 23 9.94 2.68 0.69
C LEU A 23 9.50 1.90 1.94
N LEU A 24 8.70 0.84 1.77
CA LEU A 24 8.28 -0.03 2.87
C LEU A 24 9.45 -0.82 3.46
N GLU A 25 10.36 -1.33 2.63
CA GLU A 25 11.60 -1.99 3.06
C GLU A 25 12.49 -1.03 3.85
N ASN A 26 12.69 0.19 3.35
CA ASN A 26 13.47 1.22 4.05
C ASN A 26 12.85 1.55 5.42
N ALA A 27 11.53 1.65 5.50
CA ALA A 27 10.82 1.85 6.77
C ALA A 27 11.00 0.64 7.72
N THR A 28 11.07 -0.58 7.18
CA THR A 28 11.32 -1.80 7.95
C THR A 28 12.73 -1.77 8.54
N TYR A 29 13.75 -1.42 7.77
CA TYR A 29 15.12 -1.24 8.26
C TYR A 29 15.22 -0.16 9.35
N ALA A 30 14.40 0.89 9.25
CA ALA A 30 14.23 1.91 10.28
C ALA A 30 13.35 1.49 11.48
N ARG A 31 13.02 0.19 11.59
CA ARG A 31 12.21 -0.42 12.67
C ARG A 31 10.80 0.18 12.81
N LYS A 32 10.23 0.69 11.72
CA LYS A 32 8.87 1.23 11.71
C LYS A 32 7.86 0.09 11.57
N GLN A 33 6.80 0.14 12.39
CA GLN A 33 5.60 -0.67 12.20
C GLN A 33 4.87 -0.22 10.92
N ILE A 34 4.55 -1.17 10.05
CA ILE A 34 3.99 -0.93 8.72
C ILE A 34 2.65 -1.65 8.61
N LEU A 35 1.65 -0.95 8.07
CA LEU A 35 0.40 -1.52 7.59
C LEU A 35 0.33 -1.31 6.08
N VAL A 36 0.05 -2.36 5.30
CA VAL A 36 -0.13 -2.24 3.84
C VAL A 36 -1.53 -2.68 3.49
N ILE A 37 -2.20 -1.90 2.66
CA ILE A 37 -3.53 -2.15 2.15
C ILE A 37 -3.45 -2.34 0.64
N LYS A 38 -4.18 -3.34 0.13
CA LYS A 38 -4.46 -3.49 -1.31
C LYS A 38 -5.96 -3.69 -1.56
N PRO A 39 -6.49 -3.28 -2.72
CA PRO A 39 -7.86 -3.58 -3.11
C PRO A 39 -8.04 -5.08 -3.33
N ALA A 40 -9.12 -5.65 -2.79
CA ALA A 40 -9.50 -7.05 -3.05
C ALA A 40 -9.80 -7.32 -4.53
N LEU A 41 -10.14 -6.27 -5.28
CA LEU A 41 -10.32 -6.33 -6.73
C LEU A 41 -9.00 -6.65 -7.48
N ASP A 42 -7.83 -6.37 -6.89
CA ASP A 42 -6.55 -6.71 -7.51
C ASP A 42 -6.15 -8.18 -7.26
N LYS A 43 -6.45 -9.02 -8.24
CA LYS A 43 -6.16 -10.45 -8.25
C LYS A 43 -4.84 -10.82 -8.95
N ARG A 44 -4.02 -9.84 -9.36
CA ARG A 44 -2.75 -10.11 -10.08
C ARG A 44 -1.63 -10.60 -9.15
N SER A 45 -1.75 -10.33 -7.85
CA SER A 45 -0.92 -10.90 -6.79
C SER A 45 -1.75 -11.75 -5.85
N VAL A 46 -1.08 -12.56 -5.03
CA VAL A 46 -1.74 -13.30 -3.93
C VAL A 46 -2.47 -12.30 -3.03
N GLU A 47 -3.56 -12.74 -2.40
CA GLU A 47 -4.43 -11.87 -1.60
C GLU A 47 -3.70 -11.17 -0.44
N THR A 48 -2.70 -11.85 0.13
CA THR A 48 -1.98 -11.43 1.33
C THR A 48 -0.67 -10.68 1.05
N GLU A 49 -0.38 -10.34 -0.20
CA GLU A 49 0.85 -9.64 -0.58
C GLU A 49 0.68 -8.74 -1.81
N ILE A 50 1.46 -7.66 -1.84
CA ILE A 50 1.73 -6.88 -3.05
C ILE A 50 3.01 -7.42 -3.68
N THR A 51 3.08 -7.42 -5.01
CA THR A 51 4.22 -8.00 -5.74
C THR A 51 4.66 -7.08 -6.86
N THR A 52 5.96 -7.12 -7.16
CA THR A 52 6.52 -6.51 -8.37
C THR A 52 6.98 -7.61 -9.31
N ARG A 53 6.86 -7.33 -10.61
CA ARG A 53 7.15 -8.30 -11.66
C ARG A 53 8.09 -7.71 -12.70
N LYS A 54 8.98 -8.54 -13.24
CA LYS A 54 9.85 -8.22 -14.38
C LYS A 54 9.73 -9.30 -15.43
N ILE A 55 9.86 -8.93 -16.70
CA ILE A 55 9.99 -9.91 -17.79
C ILE A 55 11.42 -10.46 -17.76
N ILE A 56 11.56 -11.74 -17.45
CA ILE A 56 12.82 -12.47 -17.45
C ILE A 56 12.67 -13.63 -18.42
N ARG A 57 13.48 -13.64 -19.49
CA ARG A 57 13.42 -14.67 -20.55
C ARG A 57 11.99 -14.86 -21.11
N GLY A 58 11.30 -13.74 -21.37
CA GLY A 58 9.95 -13.73 -21.93
C GLY A 58 8.82 -14.11 -20.95
N ARG A 59 9.12 -14.33 -19.67
CA ARG A 59 8.12 -14.68 -18.64
C ARG A 59 8.00 -13.58 -17.60
N SER A 60 6.78 -13.30 -17.16
CA SER A 60 6.53 -12.40 -16.03
C SER A 60 6.89 -13.11 -14.72
N THR A 61 8.02 -12.73 -14.14
CA THR A 61 8.52 -13.28 -12.88
C THR A 61 8.31 -12.29 -11.75
N VAL A 62 7.78 -12.75 -10.62
CA VAL A 62 7.75 -11.95 -9.37
C VAL A 62 9.19 -11.78 -8.88
N ILE A 63 9.61 -10.54 -8.66
CA ILE A 63 10.98 -10.22 -8.23
C ILE A 63 11.04 -9.64 -6.82
N ASN A 64 9.93 -9.09 -6.32
CA ASN A 64 9.82 -8.64 -4.93
C ASN A 64 8.38 -8.71 -4.45
N LYS A 65 8.20 -8.80 -3.13
CA LYS A 65 6.89 -8.87 -2.49
C LYS A 65 6.89 -8.27 -1.09
N PHE A 66 5.73 -7.80 -0.65
CA PHE A 66 5.55 -7.27 0.70
C PHE A 66 4.17 -7.68 1.26
N PRO A 67 4.06 -8.09 2.54
CA PRO A 67 2.77 -8.48 3.14
C PRO A 67 1.74 -7.35 3.09
N ALA A 68 0.49 -7.70 2.80
CA ALA A 68 -0.59 -6.73 2.68
C ALA A 68 -1.95 -7.29 3.12
N ASN A 69 -2.82 -6.39 3.56
CA ASN A 69 -4.21 -6.67 3.89
C ASN A 69 -5.10 -6.29 2.70
N SER A 70 -5.87 -7.25 2.23
CA SER A 70 -6.89 -7.05 1.21
C SER A 70 -8.12 -6.39 1.81
N VAL A 71 -8.59 -5.29 1.22
CA VAL A 71 -9.84 -4.60 1.60
C VAL A 71 -10.61 -4.20 0.35
N ASN A 72 -11.93 -4.15 0.45
CA ASN A 72 -12.81 -3.67 -0.61
C ASN A 72 -13.71 -2.51 -0.16
N THR A 73 -13.86 -2.32 1.15
CA THR A 73 -14.76 -1.31 1.72
C THR A 73 -14.07 -0.42 2.74
N LEU A 74 -14.61 0.80 2.92
CA LEU A 74 -14.19 1.71 3.99
C LEU A 74 -14.27 1.05 5.38
N ARG A 75 -15.25 0.16 5.60
CA ARG A 75 -15.42 -0.56 6.86
C ARG A 75 -14.24 -1.50 7.13
N GLU A 76 -13.83 -2.28 6.14
CA GLU A 76 -12.67 -3.18 6.25
C GLU A 76 -11.37 -2.40 6.41
N PHE A 77 -11.19 -1.31 5.65
CA PHE A 77 -10.05 -0.41 5.82
C PHE A 77 -9.98 0.14 7.25
N ARG A 78 -11.08 0.68 7.77
CA ARG A 78 -11.16 1.19 9.15
C ARG A 78 -10.95 0.09 10.20
N LYS A 79 -11.36 -1.15 9.92
CA LYS A 79 -11.07 -2.30 10.79
C LYS A 79 -9.56 -2.56 10.85
N ALA A 80 -8.90 -2.68 9.69
CA ALA A 80 -7.46 -2.92 9.60
C ALA A 80 -6.64 -1.83 10.33
N LEU A 81 -7.05 -0.56 10.22
CA LEU A 81 -6.41 0.56 10.94
C LEU A 81 -6.50 0.45 12.47
N LYS A 82 -7.53 -0.20 13.00
CA LYS A 82 -7.76 -0.34 14.45
C LYS A 82 -7.08 -1.57 15.04
N GLU A 83 -6.84 -2.59 14.24
CA GLU A 83 -6.28 -3.86 14.70
C GLU A 83 -4.83 -3.72 15.19
N ARG A 84 -4.05 -2.81 14.60
CA ARG A 84 -2.64 -2.61 14.96
C ARG A 84 -2.18 -1.16 14.81
N TYR A 85 -1.30 -0.75 15.71
CA TYR A 85 -0.57 0.51 15.56
C TYR A 85 0.42 0.42 14.40
N PHE A 86 0.54 1.50 13.62
CA PHE A 86 1.49 1.63 12.52
C PHE A 86 2.08 3.04 12.49
N HIS A 87 3.32 3.12 11.99
CA HIS A 87 4.00 4.37 11.66
C HIS A 87 3.83 4.73 10.18
N VAL A 88 3.81 3.71 9.31
CA VAL A 88 3.69 3.87 7.85
C VAL A 88 2.49 3.08 7.35
N LEU A 89 1.66 3.72 6.53
CA LEU A 89 0.56 3.09 5.80
C LEU A 89 0.91 3.06 4.31
N GLY A 90 1.10 1.87 3.75
CA GLY A 90 1.18 1.65 2.31
C GLY A 90 -0.20 1.39 1.72
N VAL A 91 -0.52 2.00 0.58
CA VAL A 91 -1.77 1.73 -0.15
C VAL A 91 -1.42 1.44 -1.61
N GLU A 92 -1.58 0.18 -2.02
CA GLU A 92 -1.32 -0.28 -3.38
C GLU A 92 -2.58 -0.17 -4.24
N GLU A 93 -2.42 0.21 -5.52
CA GLU A 93 -3.50 0.33 -6.51
C GLU A 93 -4.75 1.09 -5.99
N ALA A 94 -4.51 2.24 -5.34
CA ALA A 94 -5.53 3.03 -4.66
C ALA A 94 -6.70 3.47 -5.56
N GLN A 95 -6.50 3.57 -6.88
CA GLN A 95 -7.56 3.90 -7.83
C GLN A 95 -8.71 2.89 -7.84
N PHE A 96 -8.49 1.65 -7.40
CA PHE A 96 -9.56 0.63 -7.30
C PHE A 96 -10.33 0.68 -5.98
N LEU A 97 -9.86 1.46 -4.99
CA LEU A 97 -10.57 1.62 -3.72
C LEU A 97 -11.72 2.64 -3.83
N GLY A 98 -11.77 3.46 -4.88
CA GLY A 98 -12.83 4.46 -5.07
C GLY A 98 -12.69 5.69 -4.15
N PRO A 99 -13.63 6.65 -4.20
CA PRO A 99 -13.43 7.98 -3.61
C PRO A 99 -13.26 8.00 -2.09
N TRP A 100 -13.75 6.99 -1.37
CA TRP A 100 -13.69 6.96 0.09
C TRP A 100 -12.25 6.91 0.62
N ILE A 101 -11.29 6.38 -0.14
CA ILE A 101 -9.89 6.32 0.29
C ILE A 101 -9.31 7.72 0.46
N VAL A 102 -9.70 8.67 -0.39
CA VAL A 102 -9.24 10.06 -0.32
C VAL A 102 -9.71 10.71 0.98
N THR A 103 -11.00 10.55 1.30
CA THR A 103 -11.57 11.07 2.55
C THR A 103 -10.90 10.44 3.77
N ALA A 104 -10.74 9.12 3.77
CA ALA A 104 -10.14 8.40 4.90
C ALA A 104 -8.66 8.78 5.13
N VAL A 105 -7.88 8.98 4.07
CA VAL A 105 -6.49 9.45 4.18
C VAL A 105 -6.43 10.88 4.70
N LYS A 106 -7.32 11.78 4.26
CA LYS A 106 -7.42 13.15 4.80
C LYS A 106 -7.74 13.17 6.30
N GLU A 107 -8.66 12.32 6.74
CA GLU A 107 -8.99 12.13 8.16
C GLU A 107 -7.74 11.68 8.97
N LEU A 108 -7.01 10.68 8.47
CA LEU A 108 -5.79 10.17 9.11
C LEU A 108 -4.69 11.24 9.25
N LEU A 109 -4.46 12.03 8.20
CA LEU A 109 -3.46 13.11 8.22
C LEU A 109 -3.82 14.17 9.26
N SER A 110 -5.11 14.55 9.34
CA SER A 110 -5.60 15.56 10.27
C SER A 110 -5.49 15.10 11.72
N ALA A 111 -5.81 13.82 11.99
CA ALA A 111 -5.77 13.26 13.33
C ALA A 111 -4.35 13.09 13.89
N ARG A 112 -3.35 12.92 13.02
CA ARG A 112 -1.95 12.66 13.41
C ARG A 112 -1.02 13.86 13.24
N SER A 113 -1.57 15.03 12.89
CA SER A 113 -0.83 16.30 12.81
C SER A 113 -1.02 17.17 14.06
N ARG A 114 -1.73 16.67 15.07
CA ARG A 114 -1.80 17.22 16.42
C ARG A 114 -0.85 16.42 17.32
#